data_AF-A0A4Q3SM86-F1
#
_entry.id   AF-A0A4Q3SM86-F1
#
_cell.length_a   1.000
_cell.length_b   1.000
_cell.length_c   1.000
_cell.angle_alpha   90.00
_cell.angle_beta   90.00
_cell.angle_gamma   90.00
#
_symmetry.space_group_name_H-M   'P 1'
#
loop_
_entity.id
_entity.type
_entity.pdbx_description
1 polymer ?
#
loop_
_entity_poly.entity_id
_entity_poly.type
_entity_poly.pdbx_seq_one_letter_code
_entity_poly.pdbx_strand_id
1 'polypeptide(L)'
;MARETIEKGVLPYLLKSIFKKQNFITNWLFGIESEAEKQLLKNILKDTDPNFFAWAINEIVNWKNETIPENLIHIHGNKDRIIPIKNVKADFVIDGGSHFMTVNRSEKMGKIIRQIWQHNS
;
A
#
# COMPACT_ATOMS: atom_id res chain seq x y z
N MET A 1 -6.80 21.70 -19.56
CA MET A 1 -7.33 22.87 -18.82
C MET A 1 -8.17 22.42 -17.62
N ALA A 2 -7.55 21.71 -16.68
CA ALA A 2 -8.08 21.42 -15.33
C ALA A 2 -6.90 20.94 -14.44
N ARG A 3 -5.76 21.64 -14.54
CA ARG A 3 -4.46 21.20 -14.01
C ARG A 3 -3.78 22.29 -13.17
N GLU A 4 -4.57 23.13 -12.53
CA GLU A 4 -4.09 24.10 -11.56
C GLU A 4 -4.88 23.94 -10.26
N THR A 5 -4.12 23.87 -9.17
CA THR A 5 -4.58 24.04 -7.77
C THR A 5 -5.25 22.82 -7.11
N ILE A 6 -4.50 21.72 -6.97
CA ILE A 6 -4.51 21.03 -5.67
C ILE A 6 -3.25 21.50 -4.97
N GLU A 7 -3.43 22.44 -4.05
CA GLU A 7 -2.37 23.02 -3.24
C GLU A 7 -1.52 21.91 -2.61
N LYS A 8 -0.23 21.91 -2.94
CA LYS A 8 0.83 21.09 -2.33
C LYS A 8 0.98 21.29 -0.80
N GLY A 9 0.17 22.15 -0.18
CA GLY A 9 0.32 22.58 1.22
C GLY A 9 -0.65 21.95 2.22
N VAL A 10 -1.85 21.48 1.81
CA VAL A 10 -2.93 21.21 2.77
C VAL A 10 -3.09 19.72 3.09
N LEU A 11 -2.93 18.85 2.08
CA LEU A 11 -3.11 17.41 2.21
C LEU A 11 -2.16 16.74 3.24
N PRO A 12 -0.86 17.10 3.33
CA PRO A 12 0.05 16.50 4.29
C PRO A 12 -0.29 16.88 5.75
N TYR A 13 -0.81 18.08 5.99
CA TYR A 13 -1.09 18.56 7.35
C TYR A 13 -2.37 17.98 7.93
N LEU A 14 -3.42 17.80 7.11
CA LEU A 14 -4.69 17.20 7.55
C LEU A 14 -4.54 15.75 8.04
N LEU A 15 -3.60 15.00 7.47
CA LEU A 15 -3.40 13.58 7.77
C LEU A 15 -2.58 13.31 9.04
N LYS A 16 -1.81 14.30 9.54
CA LYS A 16 -0.89 14.12 10.69
C LYS A 16 -1.58 13.68 11.98
N SER A 17 -2.79 14.17 12.24
CA SER A 17 -3.48 13.93 13.51
C SER A 17 -4.50 12.78 13.46
N ILE A 18 -4.94 12.38 12.27
CA ILE A 18 -6.05 11.41 12.09
C ILE A 18 -5.53 9.96 12.13
N PHE A 19 -4.26 9.73 11.80
CA PHE A 19 -3.73 8.39 11.57
C PHE A 19 -3.05 7.71 12.78
N LYS A 20 -2.78 8.43 13.88
CA LYS A 20 -2.08 7.85 15.06
C LYS A 20 -2.88 6.80 15.84
N LYS A 21 -4.19 6.71 15.64
CA LYS A 21 -5.04 5.79 16.39
C LYS A 21 -5.69 4.79 15.44
N GLN A 22 -5.25 3.55 15.58
CA GLN A 22 -5.92 2.41 14.96
C GLN A 22 -7.39 2.38 15.39
N ASN A 23 -8.27 2.23 14.42
CA ASN A 23 -9.71 2.11 14.59
C ASN A 23 -10.28 1.09 13.58
N PHE A 24 -11.60 0.94 13.59
CA PHE A 24 -12.28 0.00 12.68
C PHE A 24 -12.06 0.35 11.19
N ILE A 25 -12.09 1.63 10.83
CA ILE A 25 -11.90 2.09 9.46
C ILE A 25 -10.47 1.79 8.99
N THR A 26 -9.46 2.06 9.83
CA THR A 26 -8.08 1.71 9.47
C THR A 26 -7.91 0.21 9.32
N ASN A 27 -8.50 -0.61 10.19
CA ASN A 27 -8.42 -2.07 10.05
C ASN A 27 -9.08 -2.56 8.77
N TRP A 28 -10.23 -1.98 8.41
CA TRP A 28 -10.91 -2.29 7.16
C TRP A 28 -10.11 -1.86 5.93
N LEU A 29 -9.53 -0.66 5.91
CA LEU A 29 -8.69 -0.17 4.82
C LEU A 29 -7.47 -1.06 4.59
N PHE A 30 -6.78 -1.45 5.67
CA PHE A 30 -5.62 -2.33 5.60
C PHE A 30 -6.00 -3.80 5.35
N GLY A 31 -7.26 -4.17 5.59
CA GLY A 31 -7.77 -5.54 5.46
C GLY A 31 -7.15 -6.48 6.48
N ILE A 32 -7.24 -6.09 7.74
CA ILE A 32 -6.82 -6.84 8.92
C ILE A 32 -7.83 -7.94 9.22
N GLU A 33 -7.34 -9.18 9.35
CA GLU A 33 -8.17 -10.38 9.49
C GLU A 33 -8.01 -11.08 10.86
N SER A 34 -6.96 -10.74 11.63
CA SER A 34 -6.65 -11.37 12.91
C SER A 34 -6.25 -10.37 14.00
N GLU A 35 -6.35 -10.77 15.27
CA GLU A 35 -5.89 -9.92 16.38
C GLU A 35 -4.37 -9.73 16.38
N ALA A 36 -3.60 -10.70 15.85
CA ALA A 36 -2.16 -10.57 15.66
C ALA A 36 -1.83 -9.48 14.62
N GLU A 37 -2.51 -9.47 13.47
CA GLU A 37 -2.39 -8.42 12.45
C GLU A 37 -2.82 -7.06 12.98
N LYS A 38 -3.88 -7.03 13.78
CA LYS A 38 -4.36 -5.81 14.44
C LYS A 38 -3.30 -5.25 15.38
N GLN A 39 -2.68 -6.08 16.22
CA GLN A 39 -1.61 -5.64 17.11
C GLN A 39 -0.36 -5.18 16.33
N LEU A 40 -0.04 -5.86 15.22
CA LEU A 40 1.05 -5.44 14.33
C LEU A 40 0.77 -4.05 13.72
N LEU A 41 -0.41 -3.85 13.13
CA LEU A 41 -0.81 -2.55 12.59
C LEU A 41 -0.79 -1.46 13.66
N LYS A 42 -1.24 -1.78 14.88
CA LYS A 42 -1.18 -0.86 16.03
C LYS A 42 0.24 -0.37 16.29
N ASN A 43 1.20 -1.30 16.30
CA ASN A 43 2.61 -0.99 16.55
C ASN A 43 3.19 -0.16 15.40
N ILE A 44 2.94 -0.54 14.14
CA ILE A 44 3.36 0.23 12.96
C ILE A 44 2.85 1.67 13.06
N LEU A 45 1.56 1.88 13.31
CA LEU A 45 0.96 3.22 13.42
C LEU A 45 1.51 4.03 14.61
N LYS A 46 1.82 3.36 15.72
CA LYS A 46 2.41 3.99 16.90
C LYS A 46 3.84 4.45 16.66
N ASP A 47 4.64 3.62 15.98
CA ASP A 47 6.07 3.81 15.79
C ASP A 47 6.39 4.67 14.55
N THR A 48 5.42 4.86 13.66
CA THR A 48 5.57 5.73 12.48
C THR A 48 5.56 7.21 12.88
N ASP A 49 6.60 7.94 12.46
CA ASP A 49 6.66 9.40 12.61
C ASP A 49 5.57 10.07 11.73
N PRO A 50 4.72 10.95 12.28
CA PRO A 50 3.65 11.60 11.51
C PRO A 50 4.12 12.51 10.38
N ASN A 51 5.26 13.17 10.54
CA ASN A 51 5.84 14.00 9.49
C ASN A 51 6.37 13.12 8.37
N PHE A 52 7.02 12.01 8.70
CA PHE A 52 7.42 11.02 7.70
C PHE A 52 6.22 10.45 6.97
N PHE A 53 5.15 10.06 7.67
CA PHE A 53 3.93 9.55 7.04
C PHE A 53 3.30 10.56 6.08
N ALA A 54 3.14 11.81 6.52
CA ALA A 54 2.59 12.88 5.69
C ALA A 54 3.44 13.14 4.44
N TRP A 55 4.76 13.13 4.59
CA TRP A 55 5.70 13.23 3.48
C TRP A 55 5.57 12.02 2.53
N ALA A 56 5.57 10.80 3.06
CA ALA A 56 5.50 9.58 2.24
C ALA A 56 4.22 9.52 1.39
N ILE A 57 3.08 9.88 1.96
CA ILE A 57 1.82 9.99 1.19
C ILE A 57 1.93 11.06 0.10
N ASN A 58 2.52 12.21 0.40
CA ASN A 58 2.75 13.26 -0.60
C ASN A 58 3.61 12.75 -1.76
N GLU A 59 4.69 12.04 -1.46
CA GLU A 59 5.57 11.49 -2.49
C GLU A 59 4.88 10.42 -3.33
N ILE A 60 4.14 9.48 -2.71
CA ILE A 60 3.41 8.42 -3.43
C ILE A 60 2.39 9.03 -4.40
N VAL A 61 1.59 10.01 -3.95
CA VAL A 61 0.53 10.61 -4.77
C VAL A 61 1.09 11.46 -5.91
N ASN A 62 2.22 12.14 -5.68
CA ASN A 62 2.84 13.02 -6.67
C ASN A 62 3.94 12.34 -7.49
N TRP A 63 4.20 11.05 -7.27
CA TRP A 63 5.24 10.31 -7.97
C TRP A 63 4.98 10.31 -9.48
N LYS A 64 5.94 10.85 -10.24
CA LYS A 64 5.95 10.81 -11.70
C LYS A 64 7.05 9.86 -12.13
N ASN A 65 6.68 8.61 -12.37
CA ASN A 65 7.63 7.63 -12.89
C ASN A 65 7.95 7.97 -14.36
N GLU A 66 9.21 8.27 -14.66
CA GLU A 66 9.69 8.58 -16.01
C GLU A 66 10.19 7.33 -16.76
N THR A 67 10.61 6.28 -16.04
CA THR A 67 11.24 5.10 -16.62
C THR A 67 10.69 3.83 -15.97
N ILE A 68 10.08 2.96 -16.77
CA ILE A 68 9.63 1.64 -16.32
C ILE A 68 10.72 0.62 -16.69
N PRO A 69 11.30 -0.12 -15.73
CA PRO A 69 12.28 -1.16 -16.02
C PRO A 69 11.68 -2.28 -16.90
N GLU A 70 12.48 -2.84 -17.80
CA GLU A 70 12.04 -3.91 -18.72
C GLU A 70 11.65 -5.21 -17.99
N ASN A 71 12.26 -5.49 -16.84
CA ASN A 71 12.04 -6.68 -16.03
C ASN A 71 11.22 -6.38 -14.75
N LEU A 72 10.30 -5.42 -14.82
CA LEU A 72 9.39 -5.12 -13.72
C LEU A 72 8.27 -6.17 -13.65
N ILE A 73 8.09 -6.76 -12.46
CA ILE A 73 6.93 -7.59 -12.14
C ILE A 73 6.15 -6.94 -11.01
N HIS A 74 4.86 -6.70 -11.25
CA HIS A 74 3.94 -6.12 -10.29
C HIS A 74 2.96 -7.17 -9.77
N ILE A 75 3.04 -7.46 -8.47
CA ILE A 75 2.10 -8.32 -7.74
C ILE A 75 1.17 -7.43 -6.92
N HIS A 76 -0.15 -7.55 -7.13
CA HIS A 76 -1.14 -6.70 -6.46
C HIS A 76 -2.32 -7.50 -5.88
N GLY A 77 -2.94 -7.01 -4.82
CA GLY A 77 -4.11 -7.63 -4.20
C GLY A 77 -5.43 -7.10 -4.77
N ASN A 78 -6.37 -7.97 -5.15
CA ASN A 78 -7.67 -7.52 -5.69
C ASN A 78 -8.62 -6.90 -4.64
N LYS A 79 -8.27 -6.97 -3.36
CA LYS A 79 -9.02 -6.36 -2.24
C LYS A 79 -8.22 -5.26 -1.54
N ASP A 80 -7.14 -4.76 -2.12
CA ASP A 80 -6.47 -3.57 -1.59
C ASP A 80 -7.42 -2.36 -1.72
N ARG A 81 -7.73 -1.74 -0.58
CA ARG A 81 -8.64 -0.59 -0.48
C ARG A 81 -7.90 0.74 -0.43
N ILE A 82 -6.60 0.72 -0.14
CA ILE A 82 -5.73 1.90 -0.11
C ILE A 82 -5.29 2.20 -1.54
N ILE A 83 -4.89 1.17 -2.29
CA ILE A 83 -4.52 1.26 -3.71
C ILE A 83 -5.44 0.31 -4.50
N PRO A 84 -6.62 0.77 -4.92
CA PRO A 84 -7.59 -0.08 -5.61
C PRO A 84 -7.02 -0.69 -6.89
N ILE A 85 -7.26 -1.99 -7.11
CA ILE A 85 -6.77 -2.73 -8.30
C ILE A 85 -7.13 -2.06 -9.63
N LYS A 86 -8.28 -1.38 -9.71
CA LYS A 86 -8.72 -0.63 -10.90
C LYS A 86 -7.78 0.52 -11.31
N ASN A 87 -6.92 0.98 -10.40
CA ASN A 87 -5.97 2.07 -10.63
C ASN A 87 -4.59 1.56 -11.03
N VAL A 88 -4.37 0.25 -11.10
CA VAL A 88 -3.06 -0.36 -11.38
C VAL A 88 -3.15 -1.40 -12.49
N LYS A 89 -2.03 -1.67 -13.13
CA LYS A 89 -1.83 -2.84 -14.01
C LYS A 89 -0.87 -3.77 -13.29
N ALA A 90 -1.36 -4.95 -12.92
CA ALA A 90 -0.59 -5.95 -12.19
C ALA A 90 -0.39 -7.18 -13.08
N ASP A 91 0.81 -7.74 -13.05
CA ASP A 91 1.15 -8.98 -13.75
C ASP A 91 0.58 -10.20 -13.00
N PHE A 92 0.56 -10.11 -11.66
CA PHE A 92 -0.03 -11.12 -10.80
C PHE A 92 -1.03 -10.50 -9.83
N VAL A 93 -2.20 -11.12 -9.73
CA VAL A 93 -3.25 -10.70 -8.81
C VAL A 93 -3.43 -11.73 -7.70
N ILE A 94 -3.23 -11.31 -6.45
CA ILE A 94 -3.54 -12.13 -5.27
C ILE A 94 -5.03 -12.03 -4.98
N ASP A 95 -5.75 -13.13 -5.20
CA ASP A 95 -7.14 -13.20 -4.80
C ASP A 95 -7.30 -13.15 -3.27
N GLY A 96 -8.18 -12.24 -2.83
CA GLY A 96 -8.36 -11.89 -1.42
C GLY A 96 -7.17 -11.14 -0.82
N GLY A 97 -6.25 -10.60 -1.64
CA GLY A 97 -5.13 -9.80 -1.18
C GLY A 97 -5.58 -8.38 -0.83
N SER A 98 -5.47 -8.01 0.45
CA SER A 98 -5.65 -6.63 0.93
C SER A 98 -4.32 -5.87 0.95
N HIS A 99 -4.29 -4.66 1.49
CA HIS A 99 -3.05 -3.90 1.66
C HIS A 99 -2.03 -4.63 2.55
N PHE A 100 -2.50 -5.46 3.49
CA PHE A 100 -1.65 -6.27 4.38
C PHE A 100 -1.25 -7.64 3.79
N MET A 101 -1.44 -7.85 2.47
CA MET A 101 -1.18 -9.15 1.82
C MET A 101 0.26 -9.65 1.96
N THR A 102 1.24 -8.77 2.15
CA THR A 102 2.63 -9.15 2.42
C THR A 102 2.78 -9.92 3.72
N VAL A 103 1.89 -9.69 4.68
CA VAL A 103 1.82 -10.39 5.96
C VAL A 103 0.89 -11.61 5.83
N ASN A 104 -0.38 -11.38 5.51
CA ASN A 104 -1.43 -12.41 5.62
C ASN A 104 -1.63 -13.27 4.36
N ARG A 105 -0.92 -13.00 3.26
CA ARG A 105 -0.85 -13.82 2.04
C ARG A 105 0.60 -14.16 1.65
N SER A 106 1.53 -14.08 2.60
CA SER A 106 2.96 -14.31 2.40
C SER A 106 3.28 -15.64 1.68
N GLU A 107 2.55 -16.72 2.00
CA GLU A 107 2.73 -18.01 1.31
C GLU A 107 2.37 -17.96 -0.18
N LYS A 108 1.24 -17.32 -0.53
CA LYS A 108 0.82 -17.15 -1.93
C LYS A 108 1.84 -16.30 -2.69
N MET A 109 2.28 -15.20 -2.08
CA MET A 109 3.32 -14.35 -2.65
C MET A 109 4.63 -15.11 -2.85
N GLY A 110 5.06 -15.88 -1.86
CA GLY A 110 6.28 -16.68 -1.94
C GLY A 110 6.25 -17.72 -3.06
N LYS A 111 5.09 -18.32 -3.35
CA LYS A 111 4.92 -19.23 -4.50
C LYS A 111 5.14 -18.50 -5.82
N ILE A 112 4.52 -17.33 -5.99
CA ILE A 112 4.67 -16.50 -7.20
C ILE A 112 6.11 -16.05 -7.38
N ILE A 113 6.75 -15.54 -6.31
CA ILE A 113 8.16 -15.11 -6.35
C ILE A 113 9.07 -16.26 -6.76
N ARG A 114 8.88 -17.48 -6.21
CA ARG A 114 9.67 -18.65 -6.61
C ARG A 114 9.44 -19.05 -8.07
N GLN A 115 8.21 -18.97 -8.57
CA GLN A 115 7.90 -19.25 -9.98
C GLN A 115 8.59 -18.27 -10.91
N ILE A 116 8.54 -16.96 -10.59
CA ILE A 116 9.23 -15.91 -11.33
C ILE A 116 10.73 -16.17 -11.31
N TRP A 117 11.30 -16.46 -10.14
CA TRP A 117 12.73 -16.74 -10.00
C TRP A 117 13.17 -17.91 -10.89
N GLN A 118 12.44 -19.03 -10.85
CA GLN A 118 12.78 -20.23 -11.63
C GLN A 118 12.66 -20.05 -13.15
N HIS A 119 11.77 -19.18 -13.62
CA HIS A 119 11.62 -18.90 -15.06
C HIS A 119 12.64 -17.89 -15.61
N ASN A 120 13.25 -17.07 -14.75
CA ASN A 120 14.24 -16.05 -15.13
C ASN A 120 15.69 -16.46 -14.77
N SER A 121 15.88 -17.67 -14.23
CA SER A 121 17.19 -18.26 -13.92
C SER A 121 17.72 -19.14 -15.05
#